data_AF-A0A2C9ZML9-F1
#
_entry.id   AF-A0A2C9ZML9-F1
#
_cell.length_a   1.000
_cell.length_b   1.000
_cell.length_c   1.000
_cell.angle_alpha   90.00
_cell.angle_beta   90.00
_cell.angle_gamma   90.00
#
_symmetry.space_group_name_H-M   'P 1'
#
loop_
_entity.id
_entity.type
_entity.pdbx_description
1 polymer ?
#
loop_
_entity_poly.entity_id
_entity_poly.type
_entity_poly.pdbx_seq_one_letter_code
_entity_poly.pdbx_strand_id
1 'polypeptide(L)'
;MYHQYTSAMRAIVKTAGTILVSILLCYPLWAPEWGRGILGEVEAWGMPGGLIAVAVFFGLVALYCRALQRTMALVRPDARTASPTSVWWMFAIPYNFTEDFFIVRAVSTSLAADEQVTRGFIRRWAALGYGWCAFQILSLFPGMAGYAGGAIALLLWAAHWIMTARVNRTLATRRPAAPLTHSL
;
A
#
# COMPACT_ATOMS: atom_id res chain seq x y z
N MET A 1 -26.56 0.04 14.50
CA MET A 1 -26.93 0.56 13.17
C MET A 1 -25.78 1.30 12.47
N TYR A 2 -25.17 2.35 13.04
CA TYR A 2 -24.06 3.11 12.41
C TYR A 2 -22.80 2.29 12.10
N HIS A 3 -22.42 1.36 12.99
CA HIS A 3 -21.26 0.46 12.77
C HIS A 3 -21.49 -0.55 11.64
N GLN A 4 -22.72 -1.05 11.48
CA GLN A 4 -23.08 -1.95 10.37
C GLN A 4 -23.08 -1.21 9.04
N TYR A 5 -23.63 0.01 9.00
CA TYR A 5 -23.64 0.85 7.80
C TYR A 5 -22.22 1.18 7.30
N THR A 6 -21.32 1.56 8.21
CA THR A 6 -19.91 1.84 7.88
C THR A 6 -19.16 0.57 7.43
N SER A 7 -19.48 -0.59 8.00
CA SER A 7 -18.91 -1.87 7.56
C SER A 7 -19.40 -2.30 6.18
N ALA A 8 -20.70 -2.14 5.90
CA ALA A 8 -21.33 -2.47 4.63
C ALA A 8 -20.83 -1.53 3.52
N MET A 9 -20.77 -0.22 3.78
CA MET A 9 -20.23 0.76 2.83
C MET A 9 -18.77 0.44 2.47
N ARG A 10 -17.94 0.09 3.46
CA ARG A 10 -16.55 -0.31 3.22
C ARG A 10 -16.47 -1.58 2.36
N ALA A 11 -17.33 -2.57 2.61
CA ALA A 11 -17.39 -3.78 1.81
C ALA A 11 -17.80 -3.46 0.36
N ILE A 12 -18.83 -2.63 0.16
CA ILE A 12 -19.29 -2.20 -1.17
C ILE A 12 -18.16 -1.50 -1.93
N VAL A 13 -17.47 -0.52 -1.32
CA VAL A 13 -16.36 0.20 -1.97
C VAL A 13 -15.24 -0.77 -2.36
N LYS A 14 -14.89 -1.70 -1.47
CA LYS A 14 -13.87 -2.73 -1.75
C LYS A 14 -14.27 -3.65 -2.89
N THR A 15 -15.49 -4.16 -2.87
CA THR A 15 -16.01 -5.05 -3.91
C THR A 15 -16.10 -4.33 -5.26
N ALA A 16 -16.71 -3.14 -5.29
CA ALA A 16 -16.85 -2.35 -6.53
C ALA A 16 -15.48 -1.95 -7.11
N GLY A 17 -14.56 -1.49 -6.26
CA GLY A 17 -13.19 -1.17 -6.67
C GLY A 17 -12.46 -2.40 -7.23
N THR A 18 -12.56 -3.54 -6.55
CA THR A 18 -11.94 -4.80 -7.01
C THR A 18 -12.52 -5.26 -8.35
N ILE A 19 -13.84 -5.15 -8.55
CA ILE A 19 -14.49 -5.48 -9.83
C ILE A 19 -13.96 -4.57 -10.95
N LEU A 20 -13.92 -3.26 -10.73
CA LEU A 20 -13.42 -2.29 -11.72
C LEU A 20 -11.97 -2.57 -12.09
N VAL A 21 -11.10 -2.79 -11.10
CA VAL A 21 -9.70 -3.14 -11.31
C VAL A 21 -9.55 -4.45 -12.06
N SER A 22 -10.39 -5.45 -11.77
CA SER A 22 -10.38 -6.74 -12.49
C SER A 22 -10.73 -6.55 -13.96
N ILE A 23 -11.75 -5.73 -14.26
CA ILE A 23 -12.14 -5.41 -15.64
C ILE A 23 -10.98 -4.76 -16.38
N LEU A 24 -10.31 -3.78 -15.75
CA LEU A 24 -9.13 -3.12 -16.32
C LEU A 24 -7.98 -4.12 -16.51
N LEU A 25 -7.63 -4.94 -15.52
CA LEU A 25 -6.54 -5.92 -15.66
C LEU A 25 -6.80 -6.92 -16.80
N CYS A 26 -8.07 -7.25 -17.06
CA CYS A 26 -8.46 -8.19 -18.11
C CYS A 26 -8.70 -7.53 -19.48
N TYR A 27 -8.56 -6.20 -19.64
CA TYR A 27 -8.80 -5.53 -20.93
C TYR A 27 -8.01 -6.14 -22.10
N PRO A 28 -6.75 -6.61 -21.94
CA PRO A 28 -6.03 -7.21 -23.06
C PRO A 28 -6.71 -8.48 -23.64
N LEU A 29 -7.62 -9.11 -22.90
CA LEU A 29 -8.35 -10.31 -23.34
C LEU A 29 -9.60 -9.97 -24.18
N TRP A 30 -10.20 -8.80 -23.99
CA TRP A 30 -11.48 -8.42 -24.61
C TRP A 30 -11.42 -7.15 -25.47
N ALA A 31 -10.37 -6.34 -25.34
CA ALA A 31 -10.05 -5.18 -26.18
C ALA A 31 -8.53 -5.15 -26.51
N PRO A 32 -8.01 -6.17 -27.22
CA PRO A 32 -6.58 -6.28 -27.55
C PRO A 32 -6.05 -5.11 -28.39
N GLU A 33 -6.92 -4.43 -29.15
CA GLU A 33 -6.60 -3.25 -29.94
C GLU A 33 -6.17 -2.03 -29.11
N TRP A 34 -6.44 -2.03 -27.79
CA TRP A 34 -5.96 -0.98 -26.88
C TRP A 34 -4.51 -1.18 -26.43
N GLY A 35 -3.88 -2.27 -26.88
CA GLY A 35 -2.50 -2.63 -26.57
C GLY A 35 -2.41 -3.84 -25.64
N ARG A 36 -1.22 -4.43 -25.54
CA ARG A 36 -0.97 -5.60 -24.68
C ARG A 36 -0.70 -5.26 -23.22
N GLY A 37 -0.72 -3.97 -22.86
CA GLY A 37 -0.38 -3.47 -21.52
C GLY A 37 0.99 -3.93 -21.03
N ILE A 38 1.18 -3.96 -19.70
CA ILE A 38 2.39 -4.49 -19.04
C ILE A 38 2.69 -5.95 -19.44
N LEU A 39 1.66 -6.73 -19.74
CA LEU A 39 1.82 -8.14 -20.12
C LEU A 39 2.60 -8.28 -21.44
N GLY A 40 2.40 -7.36 -22.39
CA GLY A 40 3.17 -7.35 -23.64
C GLY A 40 4.66 -7.03 -23.45
N GLU A 41 5.01 -6.21 -22.45
CA GLU A 41 6.41 -5.92 -22.15
C GLU A 41 7.10 -7.08 -21.46
N VAL A 42 6.39 -7.75 -20.55
CA VAL A 42 6.88 -8.98 -19.90
C VAL A 42 7.07 -10.11 -20.92
N GLU A 43 6.16 -10.24 -21.88
CA GLU A 43 6.27 -11.21 -22.99
C GLU A 43 7.51 -10.94 -23.85
N ALA A 44 7.83 -9.67 -24.13
CA ALA A 44 8.99 -9.28 -24.93
C ALA A 44 10.34 -9.66 -24.29
N TRP A 45 10.40 -9.83 -22.98
CA TRP A 45 11.62 -10.21 -22.24
C TRP A 45 11.80 -11.73 -22.11
N GLY A 46 10.85 -12.50 -22.64
CA GLY A 46 10.82 -13.95 -22.54
C GLY A 46 10.57 -14.46 -21.11
N MET A 47 10.39 -15.77 -20.98
CA MET A 47 10.05 -16.41 -19.70
C MET A 47 11.03 -16.07 -18.55
N PRO A 48 12.37 -16.09 -18.73
CA PRO A 48 13.28 -15.78 -17.64
C PRO A 48 13.16 -14.34 -17.15
N GLY A 49 13.05 -13.38 -18.07
CA GLY A 49 12.93 -11.96 -17.74
C GLY A 49 11.63 -11.66 -17.00
N GLY A 50 10.52 -12.25 -17.43
CA GLY A 50 9.24 -12.12 -16.75
C GLY A 50 9.23 -12.70 -15.33
N LEU A 51 9.81 -13.88 -15.12
CA LEU A 51 9.93 -14.48 -13.79
C LEU A 51 10.77 -13.60 -12.84
N ILE A 52 11.88 -13.06 -13.33
CA ILE A 52 12.73 -12.14 -12.55
C ILE A 52 11.95 -10.87 -12.18
N ALA A 53 11.24 -10.26 -13.15
CA ALA A 53 10.45 -9.07 -12.90
C ALA A 53 9.35 -9.30 -11.84
N VAL A 54 8.64 -10.42 -11.93
CA VAL A 54 7.62 -10.83 -10.96
C VAL A 54 8.23 -11.05 -9.57
N ALA A 55 9.36 -11.76 -9.50
CA ALA A 55 10.05 -12.02 -8.23
C ALA A 55 10.54 -10.72 -7.56
N VAL A 56 11.13 -9.80 -8.35
CA VAL A 56 11.57 -8.49 -7.86
C VAL A 56 10.37 -7.66 -7.39
N PHE A 57 9.28 -7.62 -8.15
CA PHE A 57 8.06 -6.90 -7.77
C PHE A 57 7.51 -7.39 -6.43
N PHE A 58 7.27 -8.69 -6.29
CA PHE A 58 6.76 -9.24 -5.02
C PHE A 58 7.76 -9.12 -3.87
N GLY A 59 9.06 -9.21 -4.14
CA GLY A 59 10.11 -8.96 -3.16
C GLY A 59 10.06 -7.53 -2.62
N LEU A 60 9.92 -6.54 -3.50
CA LEU A 60 9.79 -5.13 -3.12
C LEU A 60 8.50 -4.87 -2.33
N VAL A 61 7.38 -5.46 -2.75
CA VAL A 61 6.10 -5.39 -2.00
C VAL A 61 6.26 -6.01 -0.61
N ALA A 62 6.94 -7.14 -0.47
CA ALA A 62 7.18 -7.79 0.83
C ALA A 62 8.02 -6.91 1.77
N LEU A 63 9.08 -6.29 1.25
CA LEU A 63 9.94 -5.38 2.01
C LEU A 63 9.17 -4.12 2.44
N TYR A 64 8.32 -3.59 1.57
CA TYR A 64 7.45 -2.47 1.87
C TYR A 64 6.40 -2.82 2.95
N CYS A 65 5.73 -3.96 2.82
CA CYS A 65 4.80 -4.49 3.83
C CYS A 65 5.48 -4.65 5.19
N ARG A 66 6.71 -5.18 5.22
CA ARG A 66 7.51 -5.27 6.45
C ARG A 66 7.79 -3.91 7.07
N ALA A 67 8.09 -2.89 6.26
CA ALA A 67 8.30 -1.53 6.76
C ALA A 67 7.03 -0.96 7.40
N LEU A 68 5.86 -1.12 6.77
CA LEU A 68 4.57 -0.70 7.31
C LEU A 68 4.15 -1.48 8.55
N GLN A 69 4.33 -2.81 8.54
CA GLN A 69 4.06 -3.67 9.70
C GLN A 69 4.92 -3.22 10.89
N ARG A 70 6.20 -2.92 10.65
CA ARG A 70 7.08 -2.36 11.68
C ARG A 70 6.56 -1.03 12.21
N THR A 71 6.07 -0.14 11.34
CA THR A 71 5.45 1.13 11.76
C THR A 71 4.29 0.88 12.71
N MET A 72 3.35 0.01 12.31
CA MET A 72 2.19 -0.33 13.14
C MET A 72 2.58 -1.05 14.44
N ALA A 73 3.62 -1.88 14.42
CA ALA A 73 4.12 -2.56 15.62
C ALA A 73 4.83 -1.60 16.60
N LEU A 74 5.39 -0.50 16.11
CA LEU A 74 6.04 0.52 16.95
C LEU A 74 5.05 1.55 17.52
N VAL A 75 3.93 1.80 16.85
CA VAL A 75 2.80 2.57 17.40
C VAL A 75 2.26 1.89 18.66
N ARG A 76 1.89 2.66 19.69
CA ARG A 76 1.33 2.09 20.92
C ARG A 76 0.11 1.21 20.64
N PRO A 77 -0.08 0.09 21.35
CA PRO A 77 -1.21 -0.82 21.12
C PRO A 77 -2.58 -0.16 21.18
N ASP A 78 -2.80 0.80 22.08
CA ASP A 78 -4.06 1.51 22.27
C ASP A 78 -4.35 2.56 21.19
N ALA A 79 -3.31 3.04 20.49
CA ALA A 79 -3.44 3.97 19.37
C ALA A 79 -3.68 3.28 18.02
N ARG A 80 -3.56 1.94 17.95
CA ARG A 80 -3.70 1.19 16.68
C ARG A 80 -5.16 1.06 16.28
N THR A 81 -5.44 1.45 15.03
CA THR A 81 -6.77 1.27 14.42
C THR A 81 -6.92 -0.04 13.64
N ALA A 82 -5.81 -0.77 13.43
CA ALA A 82 -5.76 -2.05 12.74
C ALA A 82 -4.61 -2.92 13.24
N SER A 83 -4.70 -4.23 13.03
CA SER A 83 -3.61 -5.17 13.34
C SER A 83 -2.39 -4.89 12.44
N PRO A 84 -1.14 -4.92 12.96
CA PRO A 84 0.06 -4.72 12.13
C PRO A 84 0.17 -5.66 10.93
N THR A 85 -0.40 -6.87 11.02
CA THR A 85 -0.41 -7.87 9.95
C THR A 85 -1.40 -7.57 8.83
N SER A 86 -2.34 -6.63 8.99
CA SER A 86 -3.32 -6.34 7.93
C SER A 86 -2.69 -5.72 6.68
N VAL A 87 -1.46 -5.19 6.79
CA VAL A 87 -0.72 -4.64 5.64
C VAL A 87 -0.38 -5.71 4.60
N TRP A 88 -0.39 -6.99 4.97
CA TRP A 88 -0.11 -8.09 4.03
C TRP A 88 -1.25 -8.37 3.05
N TRP A 89 -2.43 -7.78 3.26
CA TRP A 89 -3.51 -7.81 2.27
C TRP A 89 -3.13 -7.15 0.93
N MET A 90 -2.02 -6.41 0.87
CA MET A 90 -1.40 -5.93 -0.37
C MET A 90 -1.06 -7.04 -1.38
N PHE A 91 -0.93 -8.30 -0.95
CA PHE A 91 -0.68 -9.43 -1.85
C PHE A 91 -1.96 -10.01 -2.48
N ALA A 92 -3.14 -9.62 -2.01
CA ALA A 92 -4.40 -10.12 -2.52
C ALA A 92 -4.78 -9.38 -3.81
N ILE A 93 -4.18 -9.73 -4.95
CA ILE A 93 -4.52 -9.14 -6.25
C ILE A 93 -5.88 -9.69 -6.72
N PRO A 94 -6.83 -8.86 -7.21
CA PRO A 94 -6.74 -7.41 -7.44
C PRO A 94 -7.28 -6.54 -6.29
N TYR A 95 -7.68 -7.16 -5.19
CA TYR A 95 -8.19 -6.47 -4.00
C TYR A 95 -7.17 -5.47 -3.41
N ASN A 96 -5.87 -5.71 -3.61
CA ASN A 96 -4.78 -4.86 -3.14
C ASN A 96 -4.92 -3.39 -3.58
N PHE A 97 -5.35 -3.13 -4.81
CA PHE A 97 -5.49 -1.77 -5.35
C PHE A 97 -6.47 -0.92 -4.53
N THR A 98 -7.52 -1.55 -3.99
CA THR A 98 -8.46 -0.86 -3.12
C THR A 98 -7.99 -0.88 -1.66
N GLU A 99 -7.39 -1.99 -1.23
CA GLU A 99 -6.88 -2.14 0.13
C GLU A 99 -5.75 -1.16 0.48
N ASP A 100 -4.91 -0.80 -0.48
CA ASP A 100 -3.81 0.15 -0.29
C ASP A 100 -4.30 1.49 0.28
N PHE A 101 -5.46 2.00 -0.17
CA PHE A 101 -6.11 3.19 0.40
C PHE A 101 -6.48 2.99 1.87
N PHE A 102 -7.04 1.83 2.22
CA PHE A 102 -7.43 1.53 3.60
C PHE A 102 -6.21 1.34 4.51
N ILE A 103 -5.13 0.77 3.99
CA ILE A 103 -3.85 0.65 4.70
C ILE A 103 -3.29 2.04 4.99
N VAL A 104 -3.23 2.94 4.00
CA VAL A 104 -2.77 4.33 4.19
C VAL A 104 -3.62 5.03 5.25
N ARG A 105 -4.95 4.87 5.20
CA ARG A 105 -5.85 5.44 6.21
C ARG A 105 -5.59 4.89 7.61
N ALA A 106 -5.50 3.56 7.75
CA ALA A 106 -5.31 2.91 9.04
C ALA A 106 -3.96 3.29 9.68
N VAL A 107 -2.88 3.29 8.90
CA VAL A 107 -1.56 3.67 9.38
C VAL A 107 -1.52 5.14 9.77
N SER A 108 -2.01 6.06 8.93
CA SER A 108 -2.01 7.50 9.22
C SER A 108 -2.87 7.85 10.44
N THR A 109 -4.04 7.21 10.60
CA THR A 109 -4.90 7.42 11.77
C THR A 109 -4.22 6.91 13.05
N SER A 110 -3.58 5.74 12.97
CA SER A 110 -2.85 5.17 14.12
C SER A 110 -1.64 6.03 14.52
N LEU A 111 -0.90 6.55 13.54
CA LEU A 111 0.20 7.50 13.79
C LEU A 111 -0.29 8.81 14.41
N ALA A 112 -1.45 9.31 13.95
CA ALA A 112 -2.02 10.54 14.50
C ALA A 112 -2.48 10.37 15.95
N ALA A 113 -2.95 9.17 16.32
CA ALA A 113 -3.33 8.83 17.69
C ALA A 113 -2.13 8.53 18.60
N ASP A 114 -0.98 8.12 18.05
CA ASP A 114 0.25 7.87 18.82
C ASP A 114 0.96 9.17 19.25
N GLU A 115 0.68 10.27 18.56
CA GLU A 115 1.17 11.64 18.81
C GLU A 115 2.70 11.83 18.76
N GLN A 116 3.46 10.81 18.34
CA GLN A 116 4.93 10.87 18.26
C GLN A 116 5.44 11.49 16.95
N VAL A 117 4.59 11.55 15.93
CA VAL A 117 4.93 12.11 14.62
C VAL A 117 4.06 13.33 14.39
N THR A 118 4.66 14.42 13.92
CA THR A 118 3.92 15.67 13.70
C THR A 118 2.79 15.49 12.69
N ARG A 119 1.64 16.12 12.95
CA ARG A 119 0.46 16.05 12.06
C ARG A 119 0.78 16.48 10.62
N GLY A 120 1.65 17.47 10.45
CA GLY A 120 2.10 17.92 9.13
C GLY A 120 2.93 16.87 8.38
N PHE A 121 3.75 16.08 9.07
CA PHE A 121 4.44 14.94 8.46
C PHE A 121 3.45 13.84 8.07
N ILE A 122 2.53 13.47 8.97
CA ILE A 122 1.51 12.44 8.71
C ILE A 122 0.64 12.82 7.51
N ARG A 123 0.23 14.09 7.38
CA ARG A 123 -0.56 14.56 6.24
C ARG A 123 0.19 14.40 4.92
N ARG A 124 1.48 14.75 4.88
CA ARG A 124 2.31 14.56 3.67
C ARG A 124 2.52 13.09 3.35
N TRP A 125 2.75 12.26 4.36
CA TRP A 125 2.85 10.81 4.22
C TRP A 125 1.57 10.25 3.60
N ALA A 126 0.41 10.58 4.18
CA ALA A 126 -0.88 10.12 3.67
C ALA A 126 -1.18 10.63 2.25
N ALA A 127 -0.84 11.88 1.93
CA ALA A 127 -1.01 12.43 0.58
C ALA A 127 -0.20 11.66 -0.47
N LEU A 128 1.06 11.32 -0.17
CA LEU A 128 1.87 10.47 -1.05
C LEU A 128 1.29 9.05 -1.16
N GLY A 129 0.83 8.46 -0.05
CA GLY A 129 0.20 7.15 -0.05
C GLY A 129 -1.04 7.09 -0.93
N TYR A 130 -1.99 8.02 -0.74
CA TYR A 130 -3.18 8.10 -1.57
C TYR A 130 -2.89 8.45 -3.03
N GLY A 131 -1.91 9.34 -3.27
CA GLY A 131 -1.45 9.66 -4.61
C GLY A 131 -0.90 8.42 -5.32
N TRP A 132 -0.04 7.66 -4.65
CA TRP A 132 0.47 6.39 -5.17
C TRP A 132 -0.68 5.43 -5.51
N CYS A 133 -1.65 5.23 -4.61
CA CYS A 133 -2.80 4.36 -4.88
C CYS A 133 -3.61 4.81 -6.10
N ALA A 134 -3.86 6.13 -6.25
CA ALA A 134 -4.60 6.67 -7.38
C ALA A 134 -3.84 6.48 -8.72
N PHE A 135 -2.54 6.75 -8.74
CA PHE A 135 -1.71 6.55 -9.93
C PHE A 135 -1.48 5.07 -10.27
N GLN A 136 -1.52 4.19 -9.26
CA GLN A 136 -1.50 2.75 -9.47
C GLN A 136 -2.77 2.28 -10.20
N ILE A 137 -3.95 2.82 -9.87
CA ILE A 137 -5.18 2.57 -10.66
C ILE A 137 -5.05 3.17 -12.06
N LEU A 138 -4.52 4.39 -12.19
CA LEU A 138 -4.30 5.01 -13.50
C LEU A 138 -3.35 4.18 -14.38
N SER A 139 -2.38 3.48 -13.78
CA SER A 139 -1.46 2.61 -14.51
C SER A 139 -2.11 1.42 -15.21
N LEU A 140 -3.36 1.10 -14.85
CA LEU A 140 -4.14 0.04 -15.48
C LEU A 140 -4.78 0.47 -16.79
N PHE A 141 -4.81 1.78 -17.08
CA PHE A 141 -5.35 2.28 -18.33
C PHE A 141 -4.40 1.98 -19.50
N PRO A 142 -4.92 1.75 -20.71
CA PRO A 142 -4.09 1.57 -21.88
C PRO A 142 -3.36 2.86 -22.30
N GLY A 143 -2.29 2.69 -23.07
CA GLY A 143 -1.55 3.78 -23.69
C GLY A 143 -0.80 4.68 -22.71
N MET A 144 -0.53 5.91 -23.13
CA MET A 144 0.35 6.84 -22.40
C MET A 144 -0.12 7.19 -20.99
N ALA A 145 -1.43 7.19 -20.76
CA ALA A 145 -1.98 7.41 -19.42
C ALA A 145 -1.54 6.30 -18.45
N GLY A 146 -1.57 5.04 -18.89
CA GLY A 146 -1.10 3.90 -18.10
C GLY A 146 0.39 3.99 -17.77
N TYR A 147 1.21 4.27 -18.78
CA TYR A 147 2.66 4.40 -18.61
C TYR A 147 3.04 5.55 -17.68
N ALA A 148 2.47 6.74 -17.89
CA ALA A 148 2.69 7.88 -17.00
C ALA A 148 2.17 7.58 -15.60
N GLY A 149 1.01 6.93 -15.49
CA GLY A 149 0.44 6.48 -14.23
C GLY A 149 1.38 5.57 -13.46
N GLY A 150 1.91 4.53 -14.10
CA GLY A 150 2.85 3.58 -13.51
C GLY A 150 4.15 4.24 -13.06
N ALA A 151 4.73 5.09 -13.91
CA ALA A 151 5.96 5.82 -13.60
C ALA A 151 5.77 6.74 -12.37
N ILE A 152 4.70 7.52 -12.33
CA ILE A 152 4.39 8.41 -11.20
C ILE A 152 4.08 7.58 -9.95
N ALA A 153 3.31 6.49 -10.07
CA ALA A 153 3.00 5.59 -8.97
C ALA A 153 4.27 5.05 -8.30
N LEU A 154 5.25 4.61 -9.08
CA LEU A 154 6.53 4.11 -8.57
C LEU A 154 7.31 5.19 -7.80
N LEU A 155 7.36 6.42 -8.32
CA LEU A 155 8.02 7.54 -7.65
C LEU A 155 7.35 7.90 -6.32
N LEU A 156 6.01 7.98 -6.31
CA LEU A 156 5.23 8.25 -5.11
C LEU A 156 5.38 7.14 -4.08
N TRP A 157 5.34 5.87 -4.50
CA TRP A 157 5.58 4.72 -3.64
C TRP A 157 6.97 4.74 -3.01
N ALA A 158 8.01 5.02 -3.80
CA ALA A 158 9.38 5.11 -3.29
C ALA A 158 9.52 6.23 -2.25
N ALA A 159 8.97 7.42 -2.54
CA ALA A 159 8.96 8.54 -1.60
C ALA A 159 8.19 8.19 -0.30
N HIS A 160 7.04 7.53 -0.45
CA HIS A 160 6.21 7.07 0.65
C HIS A 160 6.92 6.02 1.51
N TRP A 161 7.67 5.10 0.89
CA TRP A 161 8.50 4.12 1.60
C TRP A 161 9.64 4.80 2.36
N ILE A 162 10.35 5.75 1.74
CA ILE A 162 11.40 6.53 2.44
C ILE A 162 10.82 7.24 3.68
N MET A 163 9.65 7.86 3.57
CA MET A 163 9.00 8.49 4.71
C MET A 163 8.58 7.48 5.78
N THR A 164 8.10 6.30 5.38
CA THR A 164 7.78 5.19 6.30
C THR A 164 9.02 4.74 7.07
N ALA A 165 10.16 4.60 6.39
CA ALA A 165 11.43 4.27 7.03
C ALA A 165 11.87 5.36 8.04
N ARG A 166 11.63 6.64 7.74
CA ARG A 166 11.90 7.74 8.68
C ARG A 166 11.01 7.65 9.92
N VAL A 167 9.70 7.41 9.76
CA VAL A 167 8.77 7.18 10.88
C VAL A 167 9.26 6.04 11.76
N ASN A 168 9.66 4.92 11.15
CA ASN A 168 10.20 3.78 11.90
C ASN A 168 11.42 4.14 12.75
N ARG A 169 12.31 5.01 12.26
CA ARG A 169 13.46 5.49 13.03
C ARG A 169 13.00 6.37 14.21
N THR A 170 12.10 7.32 13.97
CA THR A 170 11.54 8.21 15.00
C THR A 170 10.81 7.43 16.10
N LEU A 171 10.02 6.42 15.74
CA LEU A 171 9.31 5.60 16.72
C LEU A 171 10.25 4.63 17.47
N ALA A 172 11.31 4.13 16.82
CA ALA A 172 12.27 3.24 17.46
C ALA A 172 13.11 3.95 18.55
N THR A 173 13.43 5.24 18.36
CA THR A 173 14.16 6.03 19.38
C THR A 173 13.36 6.27 20.66
N ARG A 174 12.04 6.06 20.62
CA ARG A 174 11.15 6.16 21.78
C ARG A 174 11.33 5.02 22.80
N ARG A 175 12.13 3.99 22.51
CA ARG A 175 12.33 2.86 23.44
C ARG A 175 13.65 3.01 24.25
N PRO A 176 13.67 3.74 25.37
CA PRO A 176 14.62 3.51 26.46
C PRO A 176 14.00 2.63 27.56
N ALA A 177 14.75 1.57 27.93
CA ALA A 177 14.65 0.68 29.10
C ALA A 177 13.31 0.54 29.85
N ALA A 178 12.66 -0.62 29.76
CA ALA A 178 11.99 -1.14 30.95
C ALA A 178 13.10 -1.52 31.95
N PRO A 179 13.14 -0.97 33.17
CA PRO A 179 13.99 -1.53 34.22
C PRO A 179 13.57 -2.98 34.41
N LEU A 180 14.53 -3.91 34.41
CA LEU A 180 14.34 -5.18 35.06
C LEU A 180 14.08 -4.86 36.53
N THR A 181 12.81 -4.81 36.93
CA THR A 181 12.45 -4.96 38.34
C THR A 181 12.86 -6.37 38.74
N HIS A 182 14.13 -6.52 39.14
CA HIS A 182 14.53 -7.58 40.05
C HIS A 182 13.65 -7.43 41.28
N SER A 183 12.64 -8.29 41.36
CA SER A 183 11.95 -8.56 42.62
C SER A 183 12.80 -9.62 43.30
N LEU A 184 13.35 -9.26 44.46
CA LEU A 184 14.09 -10.14 45.37
C LEU A 184 13.24 -11.32 45.82
#